data_AF-A0A1I5GFN5-F1
#
_entry.id   AF-A0A1I5GFN5-F1
#
_cell.length_a   1.000
_cell.length_b   1.000
_cell.length_c   1.000
_cell.angle_alpha   90.00
_cell.angle_beta   90.00
_cell.angle_gamma   90.00
#
_symmetry.space_group_name_H-M   'P 1'
#
loop_
_entity.id
_entity.type
_entity.pdbx_description
1 polymer ?
#
loop_
_entity_poly.entity_id
_entity_poly.type
_entity_poly.pdbx_seq_one_letter_code
_entity_poly.pdbx_strand_id
1 'polypeptide(L)' 'MNNVITLHDEKRWKAIIEYRTEDGPRSVEHYFEEISELHLIIEHGPDWNFLVRCTVTLNRPDDGAEQNSVEKARRQERSY' A
#
# COMPACT_ATOMS: atom_id res chain seq x y z
N MET A 1 4.46 -29.77 -6.83
CA MET A 1 5.32 -28.57 -6.86
C MET A 1 4.43 -27.39 -6.52
N ASN A 2 4.56 -26.87 -5.29
CA ASN A 2 3.71 -25.79 -4.80
C ASN A 2 4.14 -24.49 -5.47
N ASN A 3 3.43 -24.11 -6.53
CA ASN A 3 3.48 -22.79 -7.14
C ASN A 3 2.91 -21.77 -6.13
N VAL A 4 3.67 -21.47 -5.08
CA VAL A 4 3.53 -20.20 -4.36
C VAL A 4 4.20 -19.17 -5.27
N ILE A 5 3.52 -18.86 -6.37
CA ILE A 5 3.88 -17.74 -7.23
C ILE A 5 3.88 -16.52 -6.32
N THR A 6 4.94 -15.74 -6.41
CA THR A 6 5.20 -14.46 -5.73
C THR A 6 4.12 -13.44 -6.12
N LEU A 7 2.88 -13.69 -5.72
CA LEU A 7 1.71 -12.85 -6.01
C LEU A 7 1.91 -11.42 -5.49
N HIS A 8 2.82 -11.25 -4.51
CA HIS A 8 3.21 -9.97 -3.96
C HIS A 8 3.92 -9.06 -4.99
N ASP A 9 4.74 -9.60 -5.90
CA ASP A 9 5.49 -8.79 -6.88
C ASP A 9 4.59 -8.18 -7.97
N GLU A 10 3.41 -8.76 -8.19
CA GLU A 10 2.47 -8.27 -9.20
C GLU A 10 1.50 -7.20 -8.65
N LYS A 11 1.39 -7.07 -7.33
CA LYS A 11 0.45 -6.15 -6.70
C LYS A 11 1.02 -4.76 -6.59
N ARG A 12 0.25 -3.77 -7.04
CA ARG A 12 0.67 -2.36 -7.11
C ARG A 12 0.90 -1.70 -5.75
N TRP A 13 0.24 -2.15 -4.68
CA TRP A 13 0.30 -1.53 -3.37
C TRP A 13 0.74 -2.51 -2.29
N LYS A 14 1.48 -1.98 -1.33
CA LYS A 14 1.81 -2.65 -0.06
C LYS A 14 1.30 -1.78 1.08
N ALA A 15 0.55 -2.36 2.01
CA ALA A 15 0.22 -1.74 3.29
C ALA A 15 0.87 -2.54 4.42
N ILE A 16 1.50 -1.84 5.35
CA ILE A 16 1.95 -2.38 6.62
C ILE A 16 1.07 -1.78 7.70
N ILE A 17 0.26 -2.62 8.36
CA ILE A 17 -0.65 -2.20 9.41
C ILE A 17 -0.13 -2.70 10.74
N GLU A 18 0.06 -1.78 11.68
CA GLU A 18 0.51 -2.07 13.03
C GLU A 18 -0.65 -2.00 14.00
N TYR A 19 -0.80 -3.09 14.75
CA TYR A 19 -1.78 -3.22 15.81
C TYR A 19 -1.07 -3.31 17.16
N ARG A 20 -1.61 -2.59 18.16
CA ARG A 20 -1.18 -2.76 19.55
C ARG A 20 -1.64 -4.13 20.05
N THR A 21 -0.72 -4.90 20.61
CA THR A 21 -1.04 -6.15 21.32
C THR A 21 -0.46 -6.10 22.74
N GLU A 22 -0.85 -7.03 23.60
CA GLU A 22 -0.34 -7.13 24.97
C GLU A 22 1.18 -7.36 25.01
N ASP A 23 1.72 -8.06 24.02
CA ASP A 23 3.15 -8.35 23.87
C ASP A 23 3.92 -7.25 23.10
N GLY A 24 3.24 -6.15 22.75
CA GLY A 24 3.80 -5.04 21.98
C GLY A 24 3.16 -4.85 20.59
N PRO A 25 3.60 -3.87 19.80
CA PRO A 25 3.06 -3.64 18.46
C PRO A 25 3.36 -4.81 17.52
N ARG A 26 2.35 -5.30 16.81
CA ARG A 26 2.47 -6.32 15.77
C ARG A 26 2.15 -5.74 14.40
N SER A 27 3.06 -5.93 13.45
CA SER A 27 2.87 -5.54 12.04
C SER A 27 2.27 -6.67 11.22
N VAL A 28 1.35 -6.34 10.31
CA VAL A 28 0.79 -7.23 9.29
C VAL A 28 0.98 -6.58 7.93
N GLU A 29 1.55 -7.32 6.97
CA GLU A 29 1.73 -6.84 5.60
C GLU A 29 0.61 -7.33 4.69
N HIS A 30 0.13 -6.43 3.83
CA HIS A 30 -0.86 -6.73 2.81
C HIS A 30 -0.39 -6.19 1.47
N TYR A 31 -0.62 -6.97 0.42
CA TYR A 31 -0.34 -6.59 -0.97
C TYR A 31 -1.64 -6.65 -1.75
N PHE A 32 -1.95 -5.59 -2.50
CA PHE A 32 -3.24 -5.41 -3.15
C PHE A 32 -3.12 -4.54 -4.40
N GLU A 33 -4.12 -4.58 -5.27
CA GLU A 33 -4.03 -4.06 -6.63
C GLU A 33 -4.47 -2.60 -6.71
N GLU A 34 -5.63 -2.29 -6.13
CA GLU A 34 -6.19 -0.95 -6.18
C GLU A 34 -6.16 -0.29 -4.81
N ILE A 35 -5.80 1.00 -4.74
CA ILE A 35 -5.74 1.70 -3.45
C ILE A 35 -7.10 1.71 -2.72
N SER A 36 -8.19 1.64 -3.50
CA SER A 36 -9.56 1.46 -3.03
C SER A 36 -9.70 0.20 -2.17
N GLU A 37 -9.02 -0.91 -2.46
CA GLU A 37 -9.14 -2.18 -1.71
C GLU A 37 -8.66 -2.09 -0.24
N LEU A 38 -7.94 -1.02 0.14
CA LEU A 38 -7.46 -0.83 1.50
C LEU A 38 -8.60 -0.81 2.53
N HIS A 39 -9.77 -0.26 2.19
CA HIS A 39 -10.91 -0.24 3.12
C HIS A 39 -11.34 -1.67 3.50
N LEU A 40 -11.35 -2.61 2.54
CA LEU A 40 -11.70 -4.01 2.79
C LEU A 40 -10.71 -4.66 3.74
N ILE A 41 -9.41 -4.40 3.57
CA ILE A 41 -8.36 -4.96 4.42
C ILE A 41 -8.55 -4.49 5.87
N ILE A 42 -8.87 -3.21 6.07
CA ILE A 42 -9.01 -2.67 7.41
C ILE A 42 -10.32 -3.10 8.06
N GLU A 43 -11.43 -3.09 7.32
CA GLU A 43 -12.77 -3.49 7.82
C GLU A 43 -12.82 -4.97 8.23
N HIS A 44 -12.12 -5.84 7.50
CA HIS A 44 -12.03 -7.27 7.80
C HIS A 44 -10.83 -7.62 8.68
N GLY A 45 -10.04 -6.61 9.08
CA GLY A 45 -8.87 -6.77 9.91
C GLY A 45 -9.19 -6.91 11.41
N PRO A 46 -8.15 -6.94 12.25
CA PRO A 46 -8.31 -6.81 13.70
C PRO A 46 -9.04 -5.53 14.11
N ASP A 47 -9.52 -5.50 15.36
CA ASP A 47 -10.25 -4.36 15.93
C ASP A 47 -9.50 -3.03 15.71
N TRP A 48 -10.21 -2.08 15.08
CA TRP A 48 -9.72 -0.75 14.73
C TRP A 48 -9.15 0.01 15.94
N ASN A 49 -9.69 -0.20 17.14
CA ASN A 49 -9.20 0.46 18.36
C ASN A 49 -7.76 0.07 18.71
N PHE A 50 -7.24 -1.01 18.12
CA PHE A 50 -5.86 -1.43 18.27
C PHE A 50 -4.98 -1.00 17.10
N LEU A 51 -5.53 -0.45 16.01
CA LEU A 51 -4.75 0.06 14.89
C LEU A 51 -3.96 1.30 15.32
N VAL A 52 -2.63 1.19 15.26
CA VAL A 52 -1.69 2.27 15.64
C VAL A 52 -1.23 3.04 14.41
N ARG A 53 -0.90 2.35 13.34
CA ARG A 53 -0.34 2.93 12.12
C ARG A 53 -0.67 2.07 10.91
N CYS A 54 -1.00 2.71 9.80
CA CYS A 54 -1.10 2.07 8.49
C CYS A 54 -0.17 2.82 7.55
N THR A 55 0.89 2.16 7.09
CA THR A 55 1.87 2.73 6.15
C THR A 55 1.62 2.11 4.79
N VAL A 56 1.28 2.94 3.80
CA VAL A 56 1.00 2.49 2.44
C VAL A 56 2.12 2.95 1.52
N THR A 57 2.69 2.01 0.78
CA THR A 57 3.76 2.23 -0.19
C THR A 57 3.38 1.65 -1.53
N LEU A 58 3.81 2.30 -2.60
CA LEU A 58 3.70 1.75 -3.93
C LEU A 58 4.69 0.59 -4.09
N ASN A 59 4.21 -0.55 -4.56
CA ASN A 59 4.95 -1.79 -4.71
C ASN A 59 5.22 -2.05 -6.20
N ARG A 60 6.00 -1.16 -6.82
CA ARG A 60 6.50 -1.33 -8.20
C ARG A 60 8.02 -1.08 -8.24
N PRO A 61 8.76 -1.73 -9.16
CA PRO A 61 10.20 -1.56 -9.30
C PRO A 61 10.62 -0.28 -10.03
N ASP A 62 9.70 0.41 -10.71
CA ASP A 62 9.91 1.81 -11.14
C ASP A 62 9.74 2.68 -9.89
N ASP A 63 10.74 3.49 -9.55
CA ASP A 63 10.87 4.35 -8.35
C ASP A 63 9.75 5.39 -8.10
N GLY A 64 8.49 5.06 -8.37
CA GLY A 64 7.35 5.95 -8.13
C GLY A 64 7.32 7.13 -9.09
N ALA A 65 8.00 7.04 -10.25
CA ALA A 65 8.46 8.21 -11.01
C ALA A 65 7.36 9.14 -11.50
N GLU A 66 6.09 8.70 -11.52
CA GLU A 66 4.96 9.61 -11.70
C GLU A 66 3.79 9.22 -10.81
N GLN A 67 3.81 9.66 -9.56
CA GLN A 67 2.57 9.75 -8.77
C GLN A 67 2.50 11.06 -7.98
N ASN A 68 2.62 12.18 -8.67
CA ASN A 68 1.98 13.46 -8.32
C ASN A 68 2.01 14.39 -9.53
N SER A 69 0.83 14.82 -10.00
CA SER A 69 0.58 15.49 -11.28
C SER A 69 0.97 16.99 -11.33
N VAL A 70 1.73 17.50 -10.36
CA VAL A 70 2.14 18.92 -10.34
C VAL A 70 3.23 19.19 -11.39
N GLU A 71 4.17 18.28 -11.58
CA GLU A 71 5.22 18.37 -12.61
C GLU A 71 4.64 18.26 -14.04
N LYS A 72 3.59 17.44 -14.21
CA LYS A 72 2.92 17.23 -15.51
C LYS A 72 2.10 18.44 -15.95
N ALA A 73 1.38 19.08 -15.02
CA ALA A 73 0.66 20.32 -15.30
C ALA A 73 1.62 21.43 -15.78
N ARG A 74 2.79 21.56 -15.13
CA ARG A 74 3.82 22.55 -15.49
C ARG A 74 4.55 22.27 -16.81
N ARG A 75 4.75 21.00 -17.18
CA ARG A 75 5.33 20.64 -18.49
C ARG A 75 4.38 20.91 -19.64
N GLN A 76 3.07 20.73 -19.44
CA GLN A 76 2.07 20.95 -20.48
C GLN A 76 1.88 22.45 -20.80
N GLU A 77 1.97 23.33 -19.80
CA GLU A 77 1.91 24.79 -19.98
C GLU A 77 3.12 25.40 -20.70
N ARG A 78 4.31 24.79 -20.60
CA ARG A 78 5.51 25.25 -21.33
C ARG A 78 5.58 24.77 -22.78
N SER A 79 4.62 23.95 -23.20
CA SER A 79 4.55 23.32 -24.52
C SER A 79 3.51 23.97 -25.45
N TYR A 80 2.84 25.03 -24.98
CA TYR A 80 1.85 25.81 -25.72
C TYR A 80 2.29 27.27 -25.90
#